data_AF-A0A6M0A038-F1
#
_entry.id   AF-A0A6M0A038-F1
#
_cell.length_a   1.000
_cell.length_b   1.000
_cell.length_c   1.000
_cell.angle_alpha   90.00
_cell.angle_beta   90.00
_cell.angle_gamma   90.00
#
_symmetry.space_group_name_H-M   'P 1'
#
loop_
_entity.id
_entity.type
_entity.pdbx_description
1 polymer ?
#
loop_
_entity_poly.entity_id
_entity_poly.type
_entity_poly.pdbx_seq_one_letter_code
_entity_poly.pdbx_strand_id
1 'polypeptide(L)' 'MNNEQPKLFSERLLKSINKAIAEALERHRKLGESIAIWEDGKVVIVPPEKIPLILDKQWDG' A
#
# COMPACT_ATOMS: atom_id res chain seq x y z
N MET A 1 -15.30 -21.43 -22.21
CA MET A 1 -14.11 -21.43 -21.32
C MET A 1 -14.25 -20.25 -20.37
N ASN A 2 -14.20 -20.50 -19.05
CA ASN A 2 -14.56 -19.52 -18.02
C ASN A 2 -13.44 -18.50 -17.80
N ASN A 3 -13.71 -17.24 -18.13
CA ASN A 3 -12.79 -16.10 -18.02
C ASN A 3 -12.71 -15.53 -16.58
N GLU A 4 -13.34 -16.19 -15.59
CA GLU A 4 -13.49 -15.70 -14.22
C GLU A 4 -12.37 -16.16 -13.28
N GLN A 5 -11.72 -17.29 -13.57
CA GLN A 5 -10.62 -17.86 -12.80
C GLN A 5 -9.40 -16.90 -12.67
N PRO A 6 -8.91 -16.25 -13.75
CA PRO A 6 -7.80 -15.31 -13.64
C PRO A 6 -8.13 -14.04 -12.84
N LYS A 7 -9.39 -13.56 -12.88
CA LYS A 7 -9.83 -12.36 -12.13
C LYS A 7 -9.79 -12.59 -10.61
N LEU A 8 -10.32 -13.71 -10.14
CA LEU A 8 -10.36 -14.01 -8.70
C LEU A 8 -8.96 -14.17 -8.10
N PHE A 9 -8.00 -14.72 -8.87
CA PHE A 9 -6.61 -14.83 -8.44
C PHE A 9 -5.95 -13.45 -8.31
N SER A 10 -6.14 -12.57 -9.30
CA SER A 10 -5.63 -11.20 -9.24
C SER A 10 -6.19 -10.41 -8.05
N GLU A 11 -7.49 -10.55 -7.74
CA GLU A 11 -8.12 -9.83 -6.62
C GLU A 11 -7.57 -10.24 -5.26
N ARG A 12 -7.36 -11.55 -5.04
CA ARG A 12 -6.79 -12.06 -3.78
C ARG A 12 -5.34 -11.61 -3.61
N LEU A 13 -4.57 -11.63 -4.70
CA LEU A 13 -3.18 -11.18 -4.70
C LEU A 13 -3.09 -9.68 -4.38
N LEU A 14 -3.91 -8.85 -5.02
CA LEU A 14 -3.97 -7.41 -4.75
C LEU A 14 -4.31 -7.12 -3.28
N LYS A 15 -5.28 -7.84 -2.70
CA LYS A 15 -5.61 -7.71 -1.27
C LYS A 15 -4.42 -8.03 -0.36
N SER A 16 -3.69 -9.12 -0.63
CA SER A 16 -2.51 -9.46 0.18
C SER A 16 -1.38 -8.45 0.06
N ILE A 17 -1.17 -7.89 -1.13
CA ILE A 17 -0.14 -6.86 -1.38
C ILE A 17 -0.52 -5.58 -0.64
N ASN A 18 -1.77 -5.11 -0.78
CA ASN A 18 -2.24 -3.91 -0.12
C ASN A 18 -2.14 -4.03 1.41
N LYS A 19 -2.45 -5.21 1.96
CA LYS A 19 -2.28 -5.47 3.40
C LYS A 19 -0.82 -5.35 3.83
N ALA A 20 0.11 -5.96 3.10
CA ALA A 20 1.54 -5.89 3.42
C ALA A 20 2.09 -4.46 3.33
N ILE A 21 1.66 -3.69 2.32
CA ILE A 21 2.01 -2.27 2.17
C ILE A 21 1.48 -1.47 3.37
N ALA A 22 0.22 -1.69 3.76
CA ALA A 22 -0.38 -0.99 4.89
C ALA A 22 0.35 -1.26 6.21
N GLU A 23 0.70 -2.51 6.48
CA GLU A 23 1.46 -2.90 7.67
C GLU A 23 2.86 -2.28 7.70
N ALA A 24 3.55 -2.23 6.55
CA ALA A 24 4.87 -1.60 6.44
C ALA A 24 4.82 -0.09 6.70
N LEU A 25 3.85 0.60 6.09
CA LEU A 25 3.67 2.04 6.27
C LEU A 25 3.34 2.38 7.73
N GLU A 26 2.45 1.63 8.36
CA GLU A 26 2.09 1.83 9.76
C GLU A 26 3.26 1.56 10.71
N ARG A 27 4.11 0.57 10.39
CA ARG A 27 5.35 0.31 11.14
C ARG A 27 6.29 1.51 11.08
N HIS A 28 6.61 2.01 9.89
CA HIS A 28 7.50 3.16 9.73
C HIS A 28 6.96 4.40 10.45
N ARG A 29 5.66 4.67 10.31
CA ARG A 29 4.98 5.76 11.01
C ARG A 29 5.14 5.66 12.54
N LYS A 30 4.92 4.47 13.10
CA LYS A 30 5.04 4.22 14.55
C LYS A 30 6.48 4.29 15.08
N LEU A 31 7.46 3.90 14.26
CA LEU A 31 8.87 3.95 14.62
C LEU A 31 9.51 5.33 14.41
N GLY A 32 8.79 6.29 13.82
CA GLY A 32 9.35 7.59 13.47
C GLY A 32 10.32 7.53 12.29
N GLU A 33 10.17 6.52 11.44
CA GLU A 33 11.02 6.31 10.27
C GLU A 33 10.40 6.95 9.03
N SER A 34 11.23 7.61 8.22
CA SER A 34 10.80 8.15 6.93
C SER A 34 10.78 7.05 5.86
N ILE A 35 9.97 7.27 4.82
CA ILE A 35 9.98 6.44 3.60
C ILE A 35 10.42 7.26 2.40
N ALA A 36 10.92 6.59 1.37
CA ALA A 36 11.19 7.19 0.07
C ALA A 36 10.13 6.73 -0.94
N ILE A 37 9.54 7.68 -1.66
CA ILE A 37 8.61 7.42 -2.77
C ILE A 37 9.15 8.02 -4.06
N TRP A 38 8.69 7.50 -5.18
CA TRP A 38 8.89 8.14 -6.49
C TRP A 38 7.64 8.94 -6.83
N GLU A 39 7.79 10.25 -7.00
CA GLU A 39 6.71 11.18 -7.33
C GLU A 39 7.24 12.20 -8.33
N ASP A 40 6.50 12.43 -9.42
CA ASP A 40 6.84 13.41 -10.46
C ASP A 40 8.28 13.34 -10.97
N GLY A 41 8.77 12.11 -11.20
CA GLY A 41 10.10 11.89 -11.78
C GLY A 41 11.27 12.09 -10.83
N LYS A 42 11.02 12.19 -9.52
CA LYS A 42 12.07 12.34 -8.49
C LYS A 42 11.77 11.48 -7.26
N VAL A 43 12.83 11.25 -6.48
CA VAL A 43 12.70 10.65 -5.14
C VAL A 43 12.24 11.72 -4.16
N VAL A 44 11.12 11.47 -3.47
CA VAL A 44 10.59 12.30 -2.39
C VAL A 44 10.69 11.53 -1.08
N ILE A 45 11.26 12.16 -0.05
CA ILE A 45 11.28 11.61 1.30
C ILE A 45 10.04 12.07 2.04
N VAL A 46 9.22 11.11 2.48
CA VAL A 46 8.01 11.36 3.27
C VAL A 46 8.36 11.13 4.75
N PRO A 47 8.28 12.17 5.58
CA PRO A 47 8.49 12.02 7.02
C PRO A 47 7.35 11.24 7.67
N PRO A 48 7.58 10.59 8.83
CA PRO A 48 6.61 9.70 9.46
C PRO A 48 5.26 10.37 9.74
N GLU A 49 5.22 11.67 10.06
CA GLU A 49 3.96 12.40 10.34
C GLU A 49 3.07 12.59 9.11
N LYS A 50 3.65 12.43 7.91
CA LYS A 50 2.93 12.54 6.63
C LYS A 50 2.59 11.18 6.02
N ILE A 51 3.02 10.08 6.65
CA ILE A 51 2.60 8.74 6.21
C ILE A 51 1.11 8.59 6.56
N PRO A 52 0.24 8.33 5.57
CA PRO A 52 -1.20 8.27 5.80
C PRO A 52 -1.55 7.11 6.74
N LEU A 53 -2.52 7.37 7.63
CA LEU A 53 -3.18 6.31 8.37
C LEU A 53 -4.04 5.52 7.39
N ILE A 54 -3.55 4.35 6.99
CA ILE A 54 -4.37 3.38 6.26
C ILE A 54 -5.33 2.76 7.27
N LEU A 55 -6.36 3.53 7.65
CA LEU A 55 -7.58 2.99 8.21
C LEU A 55 -8.15 2.04 7.17
N ASP A 56 -8.68 0.91 7.61
CA ASP A 56 -9.28 -0.20 6.86
C ASP A 56 -10.53 0.23 6.04
N LYS A 57 -10.58 1.49 5.60
CA LYS A 57 -11.55 2.06 4.69
C LYS A 57 -11.15 1.62 3.28
N GLN A 58 -11.56 0.40 2.97
CA GLN A 58 -11.91 -0.10 1.65
C GLN A 58 -11.29 0.70 0.49
N TRP A 59 -10.02 0.42 0.22
CA TRP A 59 -9.37 0.82 -1.04
C TRP A 59 -10.06 0.04 -2.17
N ASP A 60 -10.80 0.75 -3.01
CA ASP A 60 -11.72 0.21 -4.02
C ASP A 60 -11.07 -0.11 -5.38
N GLY A 61 -9.74 -0.14 -5.42
CA GLY A 61 -8.96 -0.52 -6.59
C GLY A 61 -8.81 0.62 -7.59
#